data_AF-A0A1N7A174-F1
#
_entry.id   AF-A0A1N7A174-F1
#
_cell.length_a   1.000
_cell.length_b   1.000
_cell.length_c   1.000
_cell.angle_alpha   90.00
_cell.angle_beta   90.00
_cell.angle_gamma   90.00
#
_symmetry.space_group_name_H-M   'P 1'
#
loop_
_entity.id
_entity.type
_entity.pdbx_description
1 polymer ?
#
loop_
_entity_poly.entity_id
_entity_poly.type
_entity_poly.pdbx_seq_one_letter_code
_entity_poly.pdbx_strand_id
1 'polypeptide(L)' 'MTKKRPENGGEPTVIAKCTECGDIYPAQEATDGNYRPIGTNGSCNCGNRDFEPAT' A
#
# COMPACT_ATOMS: atom_id res chain seq x y z
N MET A 1 14.20 7.19 -21.15
CA MET A 1 14.25 7.53 -19.71
C MET A 1 13.47 6.46 -18.94
N THR A 2 14.13 5.53 -18.28
CA THR A 2 13.47 4.53 -17.44
C THR A 2 13.06 5.24 -16.14
N LYS A 3 11.76 5.51 -15.97
CA LYS A 3 11.26 6.09 -14.71
C LYS A 3 11.57 5.11 -13.58
N LYS A 4 12.47 5.45 -12.66
CA LYS A 4 12.61 4.70 -11.40
C LYS A 4 11.29 4.82 -10.66
N ARG A 5 10.64 3.68 -10.34
CA ARG A 5 9.51 3.69 -9.41
C ARG A 5 10.06 4.17 -8.06
N PRO A 6 9.45 5.18 -7.42
CA PRO A 6 9.91 5.64 -6.13
C PRO A 6 9.82 4.49 -5.13
N GLU A 7 10.90 4.30 -4.37
CA GLU A 7 11.01 3.28 -3.32
C GLU A 7 10.04 3.54 -2.16
N ASN A 8 9.62 4.80 -1.96
CA ASN A 8 8.65 5.24 -0.97
C ASN A 8 7.80 6.37 -1.57
N GLY A 9 6.47 6.23 -1.52
CA GLY A 9 5.54 7.29 -1.94
C GLY A 9 5.53 7.54 -3.44
N GLY A 10 4.43 7.19 -4.10
CA GLY A 10 4.15 7.54 -5.50
C GLY A 10 2.65 7.51 -5.76
N GLU A 11 2.26 7.49 -7.05
CA GLU A 11 0.84 7.47 -7.44
C GLU A 11 0.17 6.16 -6.99
N PRO A 12 -1.05 6.22 -6.41
CA PRO A 12 -1.81 5.04 -6.05
C PRO A 12 -2.15 4.22 -7.30
N THR A 13 -1.95 2.91 -7.22
CA THR A 13 -2.32 1.97 -8.29
C THR A 13 -3.55 1.14 -7.92
N VAL A 14 -3.89 1.06 -6.62
CA VAL A 14 -4.96 0.21 -6.11
C VAL A 14 -5.50 0.76 -4.79
N ILE A 15 -6.70 0.34 -4.40
CA ILE A 15 -7.23 0.53 -3.05
C ILE A 15 -6.99 -0.76 -2.27
N ALA A 16 -6.34 -0.67 -1.12
CA ALA A 16 -6.02 -1.83 -0.30
C ALA A 16 -6.66 -1.72 1.10
N LYS A 17 -7.00 -2.87 1.67
CA LYS A 17 -7.59 -3.06 2.99
C LYS A 17 -6.58 -3.71 3.91
N CYS A 18 -6.46 -3.19 5.13
CA CYS A 18 -5.67 -3.82 6.19
C CYS A 18 -6.31 -5.17 6.56
N THR A 19 -5.52 -6.23 6.57
CA THR A 19 -5.99 -7.60 6.85
C THR A 19 -6.47 -7.80 8.29
N GLU A 20 -5.98 -6.98 9.23
CA GLU A 20 -6.31 -7.11 10.66
C GLU A 20 -7.55 -6.29 11.07
N CYS A 21 -7.60 -5.00 10.71
CA CYS A 21 -8.65 -4.09 11.19
C CYS A 21 -9.65 -3.64 10.13
N GLY A 22 -9.38 -3.93 8.85
CA GLY A 22 -10.28 -3.57 7.75
C GLY A 22 -10.18 -2.12 7.26
N ASP A 23 -9.29 -1.28 7.83
CA ASP A 23 -9.09 0.08 7.35
C ASP A 23 -8.63 0.11 5.89
N ILE A 24 -9.12 1.10 5.13
CA ILE A 24 -8.91 1.23 3.69
C ILE A 24 -7.94 2.36 3.38
N TYR A 25 -6.99 2.10 2.48
CA TYR A 25 -5.98 3.06 2.07
C TYR A 25 -5.79 3.06 0.55
N PRO A 26 -5.53 4.22 -0.07
CA PRO A 26 -4.88 4.24 -1.38
C PRO A 26 -3.49 3.60 -1.24
N ALA A 27 -3.14 2.69 -2.14
CA ALA A 27 -1.93 1.89 -2.03
C ALA A 27 -1.22 1.73 -3.38
N GLN A 28 0.04 1.31 -3.30
CA GLN A 28 0.84 0.88 -4.43
C GLN A 28 1.08 -0.61 -4.37
N GLU A 29 0.98 -1.28 -5.51
CA GLU A 29 1.41 -2.67 -5.65
C GLU A 29 2.93 -2.72 -5.85
N ALA A 30 3.64 -3.33 -4.90
CA ALA A 30 5.06 -3.61 -4.99
C ALA A 30 5.32 -4.80 -5.93
N THR A 31 6.56 -4.92 -6.43
CA THR A 31 6.92 -5.94 -7.43
C THR A 31 6.85 -7.38 -6.91
N ASP A 32 6.77 -7.56 -5.60
CA ASP A 32 6.62 -8.84 -4.90
C ASP A 32 5.15 -9.21 -4.63
N GLY A 33 4.19 -8.42 -5.11
CA GLY A 33 2.76 -8.62 -4.86
C GLY A 33 2.30 -8.09 -3.50
N ASN A 34 3.16 -7.41 -2.74
CA ASN A 34 2.76 -6.72 -1.52
C ASN A 34 2.10 -5.37 -1.84
N TYR A 35 1.20 -4.93 -0.95
CA TYR A 35 0.51 -3.65 -1.09
C TYR A 35 0.99 -2.67 -0.04
N ARG A 36 1.42 -1.50 -0.49
CA ARG A 36 1.95 -0.46 0.40
C ARG A 36 1.00 0.74 0.47
N PRO A 37 0.41 1.03 1.63
CA PRO A 37 -0.46 2.20 1.80
C PRO A 37 0.31 3.51 1.64
N ILE A 38 -0.28 4.45 0.90
CA ILE A 38 0.21 5.82 0.69
C ILE A 38 -0.28 6.71 1.83
N GLY A 39 0.52 7.72 2.19
CA GLY A 39 0.19 8.64 3.29
C GLY A 39 0.45 8.05 4.67
N THR A 40 1.08 6.87 4.73
CA THR A 40 1.53 6.21 5.95
C THR A 40 3.02 5.88 5.86
N ASN A 41 3.62 5.38 6.94
CA ASN A 41 4.96 4.81 6.90
C ASN A 41 4.96 3.32 6.48
N GLY A 42 4.09 2.94 5.54
CA GLY A 42 3.89 1.54 5.12
C GLY A 42 3.21 0.66 6.18
N SER A 43 2.46 1.26 7.11
CA SER A 43 1.77 0.56 8.19
C SER A 43 0.39 1.16 8.42
N CYS A 44 -0.54 0.31 8.83
CA CYS A 44 -1.87 0.71 9.28
C CYS A 44 -1.77 1.41 10.64
N ASN A 45 -2.75 2.24 10.97
CA ASN A 45 -2.87 2.85 12.30
C ASN A 45 -3.01 1.80 13.42
N CYS A 46 -3.51 0.59 13.12
CA CYS A 46 -3.55 -0.51 14.08
C CYS A 46 -2.18 -1.20 14.32
N GLY A 47 -1.14 -0.79 13.60
CA GLY A 47 0.21 -1.36 13.66
C GLY A 47 0.50 -2.49 12.66
N ASN A 48 -0.53 -3.02 12.01
CA ASN A 48 -0.37 -4.06 10.98
C ASN A 48 0.32 -3.53 9.71
N ARG A 49 1.00 -4.41 8.98
CA ARG A 49 1.69 -4.09 7.71
C ARG A 49 1.19 -4.90 6.52
N ASP A 50 0.26 -5.82 6.76
CA ASP A 50 -0.30 -6.67 5.71
C ASP A 50 -1.59 -6.06 5.15
N PHE A 51 -1.66 -6.01 3.82
CA PHE A 51 -2.76 -5.40 3.08
C PHE A 51 -3.15 -6.29 1.91
N GLU A 52 -4.43 -6.26 1.56
CA GLU A 52 -4.99 -6.96 0.40
C GLU A 52 -5.83 -5.98 -0.46
N PRO A 53 -6.07 -6.26 -1.75
CA PRO A 53 -6.96 -5.41 -2.57
C PRO A 53 -8.36 -5.33 -1.96
N ALA A 54 -8.88 -4.11 -1.83
CA ALA A 54 -10.28 -3.88 -1.49
C ALA A 54 -11.11 -4.02 -2.77
N THR A 55 -11.57 -5.24 -3.05
CA THR A 55 -12.47 -5.54 -4.20
C THR A 55 -13.92 -5.54 -3.74
#